data_AF-A0A919YNS2-F1
#
_entry.id   AF-A0A919YNS2-F1
#
_cell.length_a   1.000
_cell.length_b   1.000
_cell.length_c   1.000
_cell.angle_alpha   90.00
_cell.angle_beta   90.00
_cell.angle_gamma   90.00
#
_symmetry.space_group_name_H-M   'P 1'
#
loop_
_entity.id
_entity.type
_entity.pdbx_description
1 polymer ?
#
loop_
_entity_poly.entity_id
_entity_poly.type
_entity_poly.pdbx_seq_one_letter_code
_entity_poly.pdbx_strand_id
1 'polypeptide(L)'
;MLIKAEHEKKNLTKPQYEKLYFDKLTKQKTPVGGYSLLLLPEQLRTFIGPKTDIPPSVDVQRANVAIQKWYGEYSLPANPYVVAANTNIAEYGRTHERIGR
;
A
#
# COMPACT_ATOMS: atom_id res chain seq x y z
N MET A 1 0.70 -11.21 11.65
CA MET A 1 2.06 -11.71 11.96
C MET A 1 3.13 -10.61 11.88
N LEU A 2 3.06 -9.68 10.92
CA LEU A 2 4.00 -8.54 10.82
C LEU A 2 3.89 -7.51 11.95
N ILE A 3 2.67 -7.13 12.32
CA ILE A 3 2.40 -6.25 13.48
C ILE A 3 2.93 -6.85 14.80
N LYS A 4 2.94 -8.19 14.91
CA LYS A 4 3.45 -8.89 16.09
C LYS A 4 4.98 -8.78 16.24
N ALA A 5 5.75 -8.59 15.17
CA ALA A 5 7.21 -8.43 15.31
C ALA A 5 7.64 -6.96 15.47
N GLU A 6 6.86 -6.03 14.91
CA GLU A 6 7.20 -4.60 14.88
C GLU A 6 6.85 -3.87 16.19
N HIS A 7 5.77 -4.29 16.87
CA HIS A 7 5.39 -3.68 18.15
C HIS A 7 6.46 -3.88 19.24
N GLU A 8 7.11 -5.05 19.25
CA GLU A 8 8.21 -5.40 20.16
C GLU A 8 9.44 -4.53 19.92
N LYS A 9 9.82 -4.30 18.65
CA LYS A 9 10.96 -3.41 18.32
C LYS A 9 10.74 -1.95 18.74
N LYS A 10 9.47 -1.51 18.84
CA LYS A 10 9.11 -0.15 19.24
C LYS A 10 8.65 -0.04 20.70
N ASN A 11 8.76 -1.12 21.50
CA ASN A 11 8.27 -1.18 22.87
C ASN A 11 6.80 -0.73 23.02
N LEU A 12 5.94 -1.07 22.07
CA LEU A 12 4.52 -0.75 22.08
C LEU A 12 3.70 -2.03 22.21
N THR A 13 2.53 -1.95 22.84
CA THR A 13 1.58 -3.07 22.79
C THR A 13 0.98 -3.19 21.38
N LYS A 14 0.52 -4.39 21.02
CA LYS A 14 -0.05 -4.69 19.69
C LYS A 14 -1.17 -3.69 19.28
N PRO A 15 -2.15 -3.35 20.14
CA PRO A 15 -3.19 -2.39 19.79
C PRO A 15 -2.65 -0.95 19.62
N GLN A 16 -1.67 -0.55 20.43
CA GLN A 16 -1.04 0.75 20.32
C GLN A 16 -0.25 0.89 19.01
N TYR A 17 0.43 -0.18 18.60
CA TYR A 17 1.13 -0.21 17.32
C TYR A 17 0.16 -0.19 16.14
N GLU A 18 -0.94 -0.96 16.20
CA GLU A 18 -1.99 -0.92 15.18
C GLU A 18 -2.53 0.50 14.98
N LYS A 19 -2.86 1.18 16.09
CA LYS A 19 -3.32 2.58 16.05
C LYS A 19 -2.27 3.52 15.45
N LEU A 20 -1.02 3.43 15.91
CA LEU A 20 0.09 4.22 15.37
C LEU A 20 0.28 3.99 13.86
N TYR A 21 0.16 2.73 13.44
CA TYR A 21 0.35 2.31 12.06
C TYR A 21 -0.71 2.94 11.14
N PHE A 22 -2.00 2.77 11.48
CA PHE A 22 -3.11 3.32 10.69
C PHE A 22 -3.21 4.85 10.74
N ASP A 23 -2.99 5.45 11.92
CA ASP A 23 -3.25 6.88 12.09
C ASP A 23 -2.10 7.75 11.59
N LYS A 24 -0.85 7.25 11.68
CA LYS A 24 0.36 8.00 11.32
C LYS A 24 1.18 7.35 10.22
N LEU A 25 1.66 6.11 10.41
CA LEU A 25 2.74 5.57 9.56
C LEU A 25 2.31 5.39 8.10
N THR A 26 1.07 4.96 7.85
CA THR A 26 0.51 4.84 6.50
C THR A 26 0.36 6.17 5.77
N LYS A 27 0.37 7.30 6.49
CA LYS A 27 0.17 8.66 5.96
C LYS A 27 1.49 9.43 5.83
N GLN A 28 2.59 8.90 6.36
CA GLN A 28 3.90 9.54 6.26
C GLN A 28 4.49 9.34 4.88
N LYS A 29 5.04 10.42 4.30
CA LYS A 29 5.86 10.32 3.09
C LYS A 29 7.07 9.45 3.42
N THR A 30 7.20 8.32 2.72
CA THR A 30 8.37 7.45 2.84
C THR A 30 9.44 8.00 1.90
N PRO A 31 10.59 8.49 2.40
CA PRO A 31 11.67 8.93 1.53
C PRO A 31 12.29 7.72 0.85
N VAL A 32 12.03 7.56 -0.44
CA VAL A 32 12.50 6.42 -1.26
C VAL A 32 13.83 6.68 -1.97
N GLY A 33 14.47 7.82 -1.69
CA GLY A 33 15.65 8.30 -2.42
C GLY A 33 15.31 8.73 -3.85
N GLY A 34 16.24 9.42 -4.52
CA GLY A 34 16.17 9.65 -5.97
C GLY A 34 16.68 8.43 -6.74
N TYR A 35 16.67 8.48 -8.07
CA TYR A 35 17.07 7.39 -8.98
C TYR A 35 18.41 6.70 -8.64
N SER A 36 19.33 7.39 -7.97
CA SER A 36 20.63 6.87 -7.54
C SER A 36 20.63 6.09 -6.22
N LEU A 37 19.51 6.06 -5.48
CA LEU A 37 19.39 5.41 -4.18
C LEU A 37 17.99 4.81 -3.98
N LEU A 38 17.63 3.78 -4.76
CA LEU A 38 16.40 3.01 -4.55
C LEU A 38 16.54 2.16 -3.27
N LEU A 39 16.33 2.79 -2.12
CA LEU A 39 16.07 2.04 -0.90
C LEU A 39 14.65 1.49 -1.04
N LEU A 40 14.50 0.18 -0.87
CA LEU A 40 13.21 -0.51 -0.83
C LEU A 40 12.85 -0.76 0.64
N PRO A 41 12.27 0.22 1.36
CA PRO A 41 11.90 0.10 2.77
C PRO A 41 10.55 -0.61 2.93
N GLU A 42 10.37 -1.36 4.01
CA GLU A 42 9.24 -2.27 4.27
C GLU A 42 7.84 -1.70 3.96
N GLN A 43 7.68 -0.39 4.07
CA GLN A 43 6.49 0.36 3.75
C GLN A 43 6.06 0.29 2.27
N LEU A 44 6.97 -0.04 1.35
CA LEU A 44 6.71 -0.12 -0.10
C LEU A 44 6.37 -1.52 -0.62
N ARG A 45 6.46 -2.56 0.23
CA ARG A 45 6.20 -3.92 -0.24
C ARG A 45 4.71 -4.18 -0.39
N THR A 46 4.33 -4.83 -1.48
CA THR A 46 2.96 -5.25 -1.74
C THR A 46 2.81 -6.73 -1.39
N PHE A 47 1.84 -7.06 -0.55
CA PHE A 47 1.47 -8.43 -0.23
C PHE A 47 0.53 -8.98 -1.31
N ILE A 48 1.01 -10.00 -2.02
CA ILE A 48 0.30 -10.61 -3.16
C ILE A 48 0.08 -12.11 -2.96
N GLY A 49 0.09 -12.57 -1.70
CA GLY A 49 -0.22 -13.95 -1.38
C GLY A 49 -1.67 -14.34 -1.71
N PRO A 50 -1.98 -15.65 -1.72
CA PRO A 50 -3.30 -16.16 -2.05
C PRO A 50 -4.37 -15.58 -1.11
N LYS A 51 -5.51 -15.18 -1.70
CA LYS A 51 -6.71 -14.70 -1.00
C LYS A 51 -7.80 -15.78 -0.91
N THR A 52 -7.71 -16.78 -1.77
CA THR A 52 -8.67 -17.89 -1.93
C THR A 52 -7.92 -19.21 -1.82
N ASP A 53 -8.67 -20.31 -1.66
CA ASP A 53 -8.14 -21.68 -1.64
C ASP A 53 -7.08 -21.93 -0.55
N ILE A 54 -7.21 -21.19 0.56
CA ILE A 54 -6.34 -21.30 1.72
C ILE A 54 -6.83 -22.49 2.56
N PRO A 55 -5.99 -23.49 2.87
CA PRO A 55 -6.38 -24.62 3.71
C PRO A 55 -6.87 -24.16 5.10
N PRO A 56 -7.86 -24.84 5.72
CA PRO A 56 -8.44 -24.40 6.99
C PRO A 56 -7.46 -24.31 8.16
N SER A 57 -6.35 -25.07 8.10
CA SER A 57 -5.29 -25.07 9.10
C SER A 57 -4.32 -23.88 8.97
N VAL A 58 -4.43 -23.09 7.90
CA VAL A 58 -3.49 -22.01 7.58
C VAL A 58 -4.10 -20.66 7.93
N ASP A 59 -3.35 -19.87 8.69
CA ASP A 59 -3.71 -18.48 9.00
C ASP A 59 -3.75 -17.63 7.71
N VAL A 60 -4.92 -17.03 7.45
CA VAL A 60 -5.18 -16.23 6.24
C VAL A 60 -4.25 -15.03 6.12
N GLN A 61 -3.92 -14.38 7.23
CA GLN A 61 -3.01 -13.23 7.24
C GLN A 61 -1.59 -13.66 6.90
N ARG A 62 -1.16 -14.83 7.36
CA ARG A 62 0.15 -15.42 7.07
C ARG A 62 0.25 -15.84 5.60
N ALA A 63 -0.80 -16.45 5.05
CA ALA A 63 -0.85 -16.81 3.63
C ALA A 63 -0.74 -15.56 2.73
N ASN A 64 -1.47 -14.49 3.07
CA ASN A 64 -1.43 -13.24 2.31
C ASN A 64 -0.05 -12.57 2.28
N VAL A 65 0.71 -12.63 3.38
CA VAL A 65 2.05 -11.99 3.48
C VAL A 65 3.20 -12.91 3.05
N ALA A 66 2.91 -14.16 2.69
CA ALA A 66 3.91 -15.15 2.29
C ALA A 66 4.59 -14.81 0.96
N ILE A 67 3.91 -14.05 0.10
CA ILE A 67 4.45 -13.54 -1.15
C ILE A 67 4.51 -12.02 -1.08
N GLN A 68 5.71 -11.47 -1.22
CA GLN A 68 5.98 -10.04 -1.15
C GLN A 68 6.64 -9.60 -2.45
N LYS A 69 6.15 -8.50 -3.01
CA LYS A 69 6.74 -7.89 -4.21
C LYS A 69 7.11 -6.45 -3.94
N TRP A 70 8.28 -6.07 -4.44
CA TRP A 70 8.83 -4.73 -4.36
C TRP A 70 8.73 -4.08 -5.72
N TYR A 71 7.88 -3.05 -5.83
CA TYR A 71 7.81 -2.22 -7.03
C TYR A 71 8.76 -1.04 -6.82
N GLY A 72 9.69 -0.83 -7.75
CA GLY A 72 10.70 0.23 -7.68
C GLY A 72 10.11 1.64 -7.63
N GLU A 73 8.89 1.82 -8.13
CA GLU A 73 8.03 2.98 -7.93
C GLU A 73 6.59 2.55 -8.25
N TYR A 74 5.62 2.94 -7.43
CA TYR A 74 4.28 3.13 -7.97
C TYR A 74 4.33 4.46 -8.72
N SER A 75 4.24 4.46 -10.05
CA SER A 75 3.95 5.69 -10.82
C SER A 75 2.51 6.16 -10.57
N LEU A 76 2.04 6.08 -9.33
CA LEU A 76 0.84 6.75 -8.90
C LEU A 76 1.24 8.20 -8.66
N PRO A 77 0.61 9.17 -9.35
CA PRO A 77 0.91 10.57 -9.12
C PRO A 77 0.76 10.90 -7.64
N ALA A 78 1.58 11.83 -7.14
CA ALA A 78 1.63 12.21 -5.73
C ALA A 78 0.25 12.61 -5.15
N ASN A 79 -0.70 12.97 -6.02
CA ASN A 79 -2.13 13.08 -5.74
C ASN A 79 -2.92 12.09 -6.62
N PRO A 80 -3.30 10.92 -6.10
CA PRO A 80 -4.25 10.06 -6.80
C PRO A 80 -5.65 10.69 -6.76
N TYR A 81 -6.25 10.90 -7.92
CA TYR A 81 -7.65 11.30 -8.03
C TYR A 81 -8.51 10.04 -8.07
N VAL A 82 -9.46 9.92 -7.14
CA VAL A 82 -10.42 8.81 -7.10
C VAL A 82 -11.75 9.29 -7.68
N VAL A 83 -12.35 8.47 -8.52
CA VAL A 83 -13.70 8.67 -9.08
C VAL A 83 -14.67 7.64 -8.52
N ALA A 84 -15.97 7.92 -8.56
CA ALA A 84 -16.99 6.96 -8.18
C ALA A 84 -16.84 5.66 -9.00
N ALA A 85 -17.15 4.52 -8.40
CA ALA A 85 -17.13 3.23 -9.10
C ALA A 85 -18.00 3.28 -10.37
N ASN A 86 -17.53 2.62 -11.44
CA ASN A 86 -18.14 2.63 -12.78
C ASN A 86 -18.12 3.99 -13.51
N THR A 87 -17.38 4.99 -13.02
CA THR A 87 -17.14 6.22 -13.78
C THR A 87 -16.32 5.91 -15.03
N ASN A 88 -16.86 6.21 -16.20
CA ASN A 88 -16.13 6.12 -17.46
C ASN A 88 -15.22 7.35 -17.62
N ILE A 89 -13.96 7.20 -17.22
CA ILE A 89 -12.96 8.27 -17.22
C ILE A 89 -12.68 8.75 -18.66
N ALA A 90 -12.71 7.85 -19.65
CA ALA A 90 -12.46 8.21 -21.04
C ALA A 90 -13.55 9.12 -21.60
N GLU A 91 -14.83 8.80 -21.34
CA GLU A 91 -15.95 9.64 -21.79
C GLU A 91 -16.02 10.98 -21.03
N TYR A 92 -15.70 10.96 -19.74
CA TYR A 92 -15.61 12.18 -18.94
C TYR A 92 -14.53 13.13 -19.49
N GLY A 93 -13.33 12.62 -19.78
CA GLY A 93 -12.26 13.39 -20.42
C GLY A 93 -12.68 13.97 -21.76
N ARG A 94 -13.28 13.16 -22.65
CA ARG A 94 -13.76 13.62 -23.97
C ARG A 94 -14.76 14.78 -23.90
N THR A 95 -15.60 14.82 -22.86
CA THR A 95 -16.69 15.79 -22.72
C THR A 95 -16.34 17.01 -21.87
N HIS A 96 -15.33 16.91 -21.01
CA HIS A 96 -14.95 17.96 -20.04
C HIS A 96 -13.54 18.52 -20.27
N GLU A 97 -12.72 17.92 -21.14
CA GLU A 97 -11.49 18.53 -21.64
C GLU A 97 -11.79 19.45 -22.84
N ARG A 98 -11.97 20.74 -22.56
CA ARG A 98 -11.68 21.78 -23.55
C ARG A 98 -10.42 22.52 -23.11
N ILE A 99 -9.25 21.98 -23.42
CA ILE A 99 -8.00 22.74 -23.38
C ILE A 99 -7.51 22.89 -24.81
N GLY A 100 -7.76 24.06 -25.38
CA GLY A 100 -7.37 24.40 -26.75
C GLY A 100 -8.18 25.55 -27.36
N ARG A 101 -8.25 26.70 -26.69
CA ARG A 101 -8.16 28.05 -27.27
C ARG A 101 -7.73 29.04 -26.20
#